data_AF-A0A7X9DUV1-F1
#
_entry.id   AF-A0A7X9DUV1-F1
#
_cell.length_a   1.000
_cell.length_b   1.000
_cell.length_c   1.000
_cell.angle_alpha   90.00
_cell.angle_beta   90.00
_cell.angle_gamma   90.00
#
_symmetry.space_group_name_H-M   'P 1'
#
loop_
_entity.id
_entity.type
_entity.pdbx_description
1 polymer ?
#
loop_
_entity_poly.entity_id
_entity_poly.type
_entity_poly.pdbx_seq_one_letter_code
_entity_poly.pdbx_strand_id
1 'polypeptide(L)'
;MTRTRVFVLALGIFSSACGLDVVEFTITQTGQVGMASLQFPGMEQFGGTLLRALSDRSVDPDDVDSMRVTSVVLSMTADGGLTRDLTFLHGLMFTVQANGMVATRLAGQDQFSAGTRRASIPVTPELELKPYLEAGGMALGASASLDPPPPDRVDLQLDIKLRVDVNAI
;
A
#
# COMPACT_ATOMS: atom_id res chain seq x y z
N MET A 1 8.22 7.10 -19.81
CA MET A 1 8.26 8.01 -18.65
C MET A 1 7.03 7.76 -17.79
N THR A 2 7.16 6.93 -16.76
CA THR A 2 6.07 6.60 -15.83
C THR A 2 5.96 7.74 -14.81
N ARG A 3 4.88 8.51 -14.84
CA ARG A 3 4.63 9.61 -13.89
C ARG A 3 3.98 9.03 -12.64
N THR A 4 4.75 8.88 -11.57
CA THR A 4 4.19 8.69 -10.22
C THR A 4 3.41 9.94 -9.86
N ARG A 5 2.09 9.86 -9.83
CA ARG A 5 1.20 10.95 -9.40
C ARG A 5 0.75 10.63 -7.98
N VAL A 6 1.29 11.36 -7.01
CA VAL A 6 0.83 11.31 -5.62
C VAL A 6 -0.37 12.24 -5.51
N PHE A 7 -1.58 11.68 -5.37
CA PHE A 7 -2.78 12.43 -5.01
C PHE A 7 -3.01 12.26 -3.51
N VAL A 8 -2.74 13.30 -2.74
CA VAL A 8 -3.05 13.33 -1.31
C VAL A 8 -4.45 13.92 -1.16
N LEU A 9 -5.44 13.09 -0.85
CA LEU A 9 -6.77 13.57 -0.45
C LEU A 9 -6.75 13.78 1.07
N ALA A 10 -6.69 15.04 1.51
CA ALA A 10 -6.68 15.39 2.92
C ALA A 10 -8.11 15.49 3.45
N LEU A 11 -8.49 14.60 4.37
CA LEU A 11 -9.66 14.77 5.23
C LEU A 11 -9.17 14.68 6.68
N GLY A 12 -8.66 15.79 7.21
CA GLY A 12 -8.25 15.89 8.62
C GLY A 12 -9.46 16.23 9.48
N ILE A 13 -9.91 15.29 10.30
CA ILE A 13 -10.83 15.58 11.40
C ILE A 13 -9.97 15.72 12.66
N PHE A 14 -9.69 16.97 13.05
CA PHE A 14 -9.09 17.29 14.34
C PHE A 14 -10.16 17.18 15.42
N SER A 15 -10.28 16.01 16.05
CA SER A 15 -11.12 15.85 17.25
C SER A 15 -10.27 16.06 18.50
N SER A 16 -10.21 17.30 18.98
CA SER A 16 -9.52 17.68 20.22
C SER A 16 -10.32 17.22 21.44
N ALA A 17 -10.13 15.98 21.88
CA ALA A 17 -10.55 15.52 23.20
C ALA A 17 -9.61 14.39 23.68
N CYS A 18 -8.61 14.77 24.49
CA CYS A 18 -7.62 13.92 25.17
C CYS A 18 -6.52 13.26 24.29
N GLY A 19 -5.37 13.94 24.18
CA GLY A 19 -4.01 13.36 24.25
C GLY A 19 -3.48 12.47 23.12
N LEU A 20 -4.29 12.10 22.13
CA LEU A 20 -3.88 11.27 21.01
C LEU A 20 -4.34 11.93 19.71
N ASP A 21 -3.37 12.45 18.95
CA ASP A 21 -3.63 12.95 17.62
C ASP A 21 -3.55 11.78 16.64
N VAL A 22 -4.68 11.50 16.00
CA VAL A 22 -4.78 10.44 14.99
C VAL A 22 -4.67 11.06 13.62
N VAL A 23 -3.69 10.61 12.84
CA VAL A 23 -3.44 11.05 11.48
C VAL A 23 -3.69 9.91 10.53
N GLU A 24 -4.56 10.13 9.54
CA GLU A 24 -4.83 9.18 8.47
C GLU A 24 -4.39 9.73 7.12
N PHE A 25 -3.79 8.88 6.30
CA PHE A 25 -3.46 9.22 4.92
C PHE A 25 -3.39 8.00 4.01
N THR A 26 -3.46 8.27 2.71
CA THR A 26 -3.39 7.26 1.67
C THR A 26 -2.12 7.45 0.86
N ILE A 27 -1.37 6.37 0.69
CA ILE A 27 -0.27 6.27 -0.27
C ILE A 27 -0.80 5.53 -1.50
N THR A 28 -0.75 6.19 -2.65
CA THR A 28 -1.15 5.61 -3.94
C THR A 28 0.09 5.21 -4.73
N GLN A 29 0.15 3.94 -5.15
CA GLN A 29 1.17 3.39 -6.02
C GLN A 29 0.53 2.96 -7.34
N THR A 30 1.18 3.26 -8.45
CA THR A 30 0.75 2.76 -9.77
C THR A 30 1.67 1.62 -10.19
N GLY A 31 1.08 0.59 -10.78
CA GLY A 31 1.79 -0.59 -11.21
C GLY A 31 1.25 -1.09 -12.54
N GLN A 32 1.85 -2.17 -13.02
CA GLN A 32 1.43 -2.84 -14.22
C GLN A 32 1.61 -4.35 -14.06
N VAL A 33 0.75 -5.11 -14.72
CA VAL A 33 0.95 -6.54 -14.95
C VAL A 33 1.14 -6.73 -16.44
N GLY A 34 2.20 -7.47 -16.78
CA GLY A 34 2.40 -8.01 -18.11
C GLY A 34 2.48 -9.54 -18.06
N MET A 35 2.92 -10.15 -19.15
CA MET A 35 2.96 -11.60 -19.32
C MET A 35 3.81 -12.35 -18.28
N ALA A 36 4.75 -11.69 -17.61
CA ALA A 36 5.75 -12.34 -16.76
C ALA A 36 5.65 -12.00 -15.27
N SER A 37 5.12 -10.82 -14.90
CA SER A 37 5.17 -10.37 -13.50
C SER A 37 4.26 -9.19 -13.20
N LEU A 38 3.87 -9.09 -11.94
CA LEU A 38 3.31 -7.90 -11.30
C LEU A 38 4.43 -6.95 -10.85
N GLN A 39 4.34 -5.67 -11.19
CA GLN A 39 5.34 -4.67 -10.82
C GLN A 39 4.69 -3.37 -10.34
N PHE A 40 5.14 -2.86 -9.21
CA PHE A 40 4.79 -1.53 -8.68
C PHE A 40 6.08 -0.73 -8.43
N PRO A 41 6.50 0.11 -9.39
CA PRO A 41 7.66 0.97 -9.20
C PRO A 41 7.46 1.89 -8.00
N GLY A 42 8.45 1.98 -7.10
CA GLY A 42 8.40 2.84 -5.92
C GLY A 42 8.04 2.13 -4.62
N MET A 43 7.66 0.85 -4.67
CA MET A 43 7.49 0.04 -3.45
C MET A 43 8.80 -0.09 -2.65
N GLU A 44 9.94 -0.11 -3.34
CA GLU A 44 11.27 -0.12 -2.72
C GLU A 44 11.60 1.18 -1.97
N GLN A 45 10.89 2.28 -2.27
CA GLN A 45 11.05 3.59 -1.64
C GLN A 45 9.91 3.91 -0.67
N PHE A 46 9.13 2.90 -0.28
CA PHE A 46 7.93 3.10 0.53
C PHE A 46 8.22 3.84 1.84
N GLY A 47 9.27 3.45 2.57
CA GLY A 47 9.68 4.14 3.81
C GLY A 47 9.98 5.63 3.61
N GLY A 48 10.68 6.00 2.53
CA GLY A 48 10.95 7.41 2.22
C GLY A 48 9.70 8.19 1.85
N THR A 49 8.76 7.56 1.14
CA THR A 49 7.44 8.15 0.83
C THR A 49 6.63 8.37 2.10
N LEU A 50 6.66 7.41 3.02
CA LEU A 50 5.97 7.45 4.30
C LEU A 50 6.52 8.58 5.20
N LEU A 51 7.84 8.68 5.34
CA LEU A 51 8.49 9.77 6.10
C LEU A 51 8.12 11.15 5.56
N ARG A 52 8.09 11.31 4.22
CA ARG A 52 7.64 12.55 3.60
C ARG A 52 6.16 12.84 3.92
N ALA A 53 5.30 11.83 3.85
CA ALA A 53 3.88 11.99 4.16
C ALA A 53 3.61 12.38 5.63
N LEU A 54 4.44 11.91 6.57
CA LEU A 54 4.41 12.36 7.97
C LEU A 54 4.89 13.81 8.10
N SER A 55 6.04 14.13 7.49
CA SER A 55 6.61 15.47 7.53
C SER A 55 5.69 16.53 6.90
N ASP A 56 5.00 16.21 5.80
CA ASP A 56 4.01 17.08 5.16
C ASP A 56 2.83 17.43 6.10
N ARG A 57 2.66 16.66 7.17
CA ARG A 57 1.65 16.86 8.23
C ARG A 57 2.26 17.33 9.55
N SER A 58 3.53 17.71 9.54
CA SER A 58 4.27 18.15 10.73
C SER A 58 4.30 17.09 11.85
N VAL A 59 4.27 15.81 11.48
CA VAL A 59 4.44 14.69 12.41
C VAL A 59 5.91 14.29 12.40
N ASP A 60 6.56 14.35 13.57
CA ASP A 60 7.88 13.76 13.78
C ASP A 60 7.74 12.23 13.83
N PRO A 61 8.51 11.45 13.05
CA PRO A 61 8.53 9.99 13.16
C PRO A 61 8.78 9.47 14.58
N ASP A 62 9.53 10.21 15.42
CA ASP A 62 9.82 9.81 16.80
C ASP A 62 8.59 9.95 17.72
N ASP A 63 7.63 10.82 17.38
CA ASP A 63 6.38 11.04 18.12
C ASP A 63 5.28 10.03 17.77
N VAL A 64 5.49 9.22 16.71
CA VAL A 64 4.55 8.17 16.30
C VAL A 64 4.51 7.10 17.38
N ASP A 65 3.37 6.85 18.00
CA ASP A 65 3.19 5.76 18.96
C ASP A 65 2.90 4.45 18.24
N SER A 66 1.94 4.50 17.31
CA SER A 66 1.47 3.35 16.53
C SER A 66 1.24 3.72 15.07
N MET A 67 1.57 2.81 14.17
CA MET A 67 1.32 2.93 12.74
C MET A 67 0.84 1.62 12.15
N ARG A 68 -0.34 1.64 11.53
CA ARG A 68 -0.97 0.45 10.96
C ARG A 68 -1.59 0.74 9.60
N VAL A 69 -1.58 -0.28 8.75
CA VAL A 69 -2.37 -0.26 7.52
C VAL A 69 -3.81 -0.64 7.86
N THR A 70 -4.74 0.25 7.55
CA THR A 70 -6.18 0.05 7.81
C THR A 70 -6.93 -0.41 6.57
N SER A 71 -6.39 -0.13 5.37
CA SER A 71 -7.00 -0.57 4.12
C SER A 71 -5.95 -0.70 3.03
N VAL A 72 -6.10 -1.75 2.22
CA VAL A 72 -5.39 -1.91 0.95
C VAL A 72 -6.44 -2.11 -0.12
N VAL A 73 -6.42 -1.29 -1.16
CA VAL A 73 -7.34 -1.38 -2.29
C VAL A 73 -6.54 -1.50 -3.58
N LEU A 74 -6.79 -2.58 -4.33
CA LEU A 74 -6.24 -2.76 -5.67
C LEU A 74 -7.33 -2.42 -6.69
N SER A 75 -6.99 -1.61 -7.70
CA SER A 75 -7.89 -1.24 -8.79
C SER A 75 -7.20 -1.38 -10.14
N MET A 76 -7.92 -1.85 -11.15
CA MET A 76 -7.51 -1.70 -12.55
C MET A 76 -7.84 -0.29 -13.02
N THR A 77 -6.83 0.45 -13.45
CA THR A 77 -7.00 1.84 -13.94
C THR A 77 -7.10 1.93 -15.45
N ALA A 78 -6.56 0.94 -16.17
CA ALA A 78 -6.80 0.75 -17.59
C ALA A 78 -6.96 -0.75 -17.90
N ASP A 79 -7.89 -1.08 -18.79
CA ASP A 79 -7.94 -2.39 -19.43
C ASP A 79 -6.96 -2.41 -20.60
N GLY A 80 -6.19 -3.49 -20.75
CA GLY A 80 -5.29 -3.68 -21.89
C GLY A 80 -6.03 -3.98 -23.21
N GLY A 81 -7.36 -3.93 -23.19
CA GLY A 81 -8.28 -4.25 -24.28
C GLY A 81 -8.93 -5.63 -24.14
N LEU A 82 -8.17 -6.65 -23.77
CA LEU A 82 -8.63 -8.04 -23.65
C LEU A 82 -8.90 -8.42 -22.20
N THR A 83 -8.03 -8.03 -21.27
CA THR A 83 -8.21 -8.29 -19.84
C THR A 83 -9.15 -7.26 -19.23
N ARG A 84 -10.25 -7.75 -18.63
CA ARG A 84 -11.37 -6.90 -18.17
C ARG A 84 -11.52 -6.79 -16.65
N ASP A 85 -10.92 -7.71 -15.90
CA ASP A 85 -11.02 -7.82 -14.45
C ASP A 85 -9.74 -8.44 -13.84
N LEU A 86 -9.69 -8.54 -12.51
CA LEU A 86 -8.55 -9.01 -11.74
C LEU A 86 -8.46 -10.55 -11.61
N THR A 87 -9.28 -11.34 -12.31
CA THR A 87 -9.30 -12.81 -12.10
C THR A 87 -8.00 -13.49 -12.51
N PHE A 88 -7.16 -12.83 -13.32
CA PHE A 88 -5.83 -13.33 -13.69
C PHE A 88 -4.82 -13.31 -12.53
N LEU A 89 -5.13 -12.61 -11.43
CA LEU A 89 -4.29 -12.58 -10.22
C LEU A 89 -4.68 -13.71 -9.27
N HIS A 90 -3.75 -14.61 -9.01
CA HIS A 90 -3.86 -15.67 -8.04
C HIS A 90 -2.80 -15.48 -6.94
N GLY A 91 -3.15 -15.74 -5.68
CA GLY A 91 -2.21 -15.64 -4.57
C GLY A 91 -1.53 -14.28 -4.45
N LEU A 92 -2.27 -13.17 -4.63
CA LEU A 92 -1.74 -11.83 -4.46
C LEU A 92 -1.28 -11.64 -3.01
N MET A 93 -0.04 -11.25 -2.81
CA MET A 93 0.53 -10.98 -1.51
C MET A 93 1.37 -9.70 -1.55
N PHE A 94 1.12 -8.83 -0.58
CA PHE A 94 1.96 -7.68 -0.28
C PHE A 94 2.74 -7.96 1.01
N THR A 95 4.03 -7.66 1.00
CA THR A 95 4.91 -7.81 2.15
C THR A 95 5.54 -6.47 2.52
N VAL A 96 5.92 -6.32 3.78
CA VAL A 96 6.80 -5.24 4.25
C VAL A 96 8.10 -5.84 4.77
N GLN A 97 9.22 -5.16 4.51
CA GLN A 97 10.54 -5.53 5.00
C GLN A 97 11.33 -4.27 5.36
N ALA A 98 12.35 -4.43 6.20
CA ALA A 98 13.28 -3.37 6.61
C ALA A 98 14.63 -3.99 6.98
N ASN A 99 15.63 -3.17 7.27
CA ASN A 99 16.98 -3.65 7.59
C ASN A 99 16.96 -4.54 8.85
N GLY A 100 17.50 -5.76 8.73
CA GLY A 100 17.56 -6.71 9.85
C GLY A 100 16.21 -7.30 10.27
N MET A 101 15.13 -7.02 9.53
CA MET A 101 13.79 -7.54 9.82
C MET A 101 13.35 -8.59 8.80
N VAL A 102 12.59 -9.58 9.26
CA VAL A 102 11.98 -10.58 8.38
C VAL A 102 10.86 -9.94 7.56
N ALA A 103 10.81 -10.26 6.27
CA ALA A 103 9.71 -9.85 5.42
C ALA A 103 8.39 -10.44 5.92
N THR A 104 7.41 -9.59 6.23
CA THR A 104 6.13 -9.99 6.82
C THR A 104 4.98 -9.63 5.90
N ARG A 105 3.95 -10.48 5.86
CA ARG A 105 2.74 -10.25 5.07
C ARG A 105 1.98 -9.04 5.61
N LEU A 106 1.82 -8.04 4.76
CA LEU A 106 1.02 -6.84 4.99
C LEU A 106 -0.45 -7.06 4.64
N ALA A 107 -0.69 -7.63 3.47
CA ALA A 107 -2.02 -7.90 2.93
C ALA A 107 -1.95 -9.03 1.90
N GLY A 108 -3.07 -9.69 1.61
CA GLY A 108 -3.11 -10.61 0.47
C GLY A 108 -4.47 -11.23 0.22
N GLN A 109 -4.66 -11.72 -0.99
CA GLN A 109 -5.89 -12.32 -1.48
C GLN A 109 -5.59 -13.45 -2.47
N ASP A 110 -6.20 -14.61 -2.24
CA ASP A 110 -5.87 -15.82 -3.00
C ASP A 110 -6.48 -15.82 -4.40
N GLN A 111 -7.67 -15.23 -4.56
CA GLN A 111 -8.41 -15.22 -5.82
C GLN A 111 -9.38 -14.04 -5.90
N PHE A 112 -9.71 -13.62 -7.12
CA PHE A 112 -10.72 -12.59 -7.39
C PHE A 112 -11.92 -13.18 -8.13
N SER A 113 -13.11 -12.65 -7.86
CA SER A 113 -14.33 -13.07 -8.57
C SER A 113 -14.41 -12.40 -9.95
N ALA A 114 -15.06 -13.07 -10.91
CA ALA A 114 -15.31 -12.51 -12.24
C ALA A 114 -15.98 -11.13 -12.18
N GLY A 115 -15.53 -10.20 -13.02
CA GLY A 115 -15.96 -8.81 -13.04
C GLY A 115 -15.32 -7.90 -11.98
N THR A 116 -14.47 -8.42 -11.09
CA THR A 116 -13.80 -7.61 -10.07
C THR A 116 -12.73 -6.72 -10.69
N ARG A 117 -13.02 -5.42 -10.85
CA ARG A 117 -12.03 -4.41 -11.29
C ARG A 117 -11.41 -3.62 -10.14
N ARG A 118 -12.02 -3.69 -8.95
CA ARG A 118 -11.59 -3.04 -7.72
C ARG A 118 -11.85 -3.97 -6.56
N ALA A 119 -10.84 -4.21 -5.73
CA ALA A 119 -10.92 -5.13 -4.61
C ALA A 119 -10.28 -4.53 -3.36
N SER A 120 -10.96 -4.72 -2.22
CA SER A 120 -10.34 -4.50 -0.91
C SER A 120 -9.58 -5.78 -0.56
N ILE A 121 -8.28 -5.64 -0.35
CA ILE A 121 -7.40 -6.75 -0.04
C ILE A 121 -7.35 -6.91 1.49
N PRO A 122 -7.60 -8.12 2.03
CA PRO A 122 -7.48 -8.38 3.45
C PRO A 122 -6.10 -8.00 3.98
N VAL A 123 -6.09 -7.15 5.01
CA VAL A 123 -4.87 -6.70 5.69
C VAL A 123 -4.57 -7.59 6.90
N THR A 124 -3.30 -7.68 7.28
CA THR A 124 -2.89 -8.31 8.54
C THR A 124 -3.16 -7.32 9.70
N PRO A 125 -4.18 -7.53 10.55
CA PRO A 125 -4.68 -6.50 11.47
C PRO A 125 -3.71 -6.16 12.61
N GLU A 126 -2.81 -7.08 12.94
CA GLU A 126 -1.86 -6.94 14.06
C GLU A 126 -0.49 -6.42 13.62
N LEU A 127 -0.30 -6.13 12.32
CA LEU A 127 0.98 -5.69 11.82
C LEU A 127 1.23 -4.21 12.14
N GLU A 128 2.19 -4.00 13.04
CA GLU A 128 2.75 -2.71 13.43
C GLU A 128 3.87 -2.31 12.45
N LEU A 129 3.81 -1.11 11.88
CA LEU A 129 4.79 -0.61 10.91
C LEU A 129 5.89 0.27 11.53
N LYS A 130 5.71 0.82 12.72
CA LYS A 130 6.71 1.65 13.40
C LYS A 130 8.05 0.92 13.56
N PRO A 131 8.13 -0.36 14.00
CA PRO A 131 9.41 -1.06 14.09
C PRO A 131 10.15 -1.16 12.75
N TYR A 132 9.42 -1.30 11.64
CA TYR A 132 9.99 -1.32 10.30
C TYR A 132 10.49 0.06 9.87
N LEU A 133 9.86 1.13 10.36
CA LEU A 133 10.26 2.51 10.09
C LEU A 133 11.57 2.82 10.82
N GLU A 134 11.63 2.49 12.11
CA GLU A 134 12.80 2.67 12.99
C GLU A 134 14.01 1.85 12.52
N ALA A 135 13.80 0.62 12.05
CA ALA A 135 14.86 -0.21 11.48
C ALA A 135 15.50 0.41 10.23
N GLY A 136 14.79 1.32 9.55
CA GLY A 136 15.23 1.96 8.33
C GLY A 136 15.23 1.02 7.12
N GLY A 137 15.28 1.62 5.92
CA GLY A 137 15.23 0.85 4.67
C GLY A 137 13.88 0.15 4.43
N MET A 138 12.79 0.64 5.03
CA MET A 138 11.46 0.07 4.85
C MET A 138 11.05 0.05 3.37
N ALA A 139 10.69 -1.14 2.89
CA ALA A 139 10.24 -1.39 1.53
C ALA A 139 9.01 -2.30 1.52
N LEU A 140 8.16 -2.10 0.52
CA LEU A 140 7.09 -3.05 0.20
C LEU A 140 7.54 -4.04 -0.87
N GLY A 141 6.98 -5.23 -0.81
CA GLY A 141 7.05 -6.23 -1.87
C GLY A 141 5.65 -6.58 -2.36
N ALA A 142 5.55 -6.98 -3.63
CA ALA A 142 4.34 -7.52 -4.21
C ALA A 142 4.67 -8.79 -4.98
N SER A 143 3.88 -9.83 -4.77
CA SER A 143 3.96 -11.08 -5.52
C SER A 143 2.57 -11.57 -5.87
N ALA A 144 2.41 -12.17 -7.05
CA ALA A 144 1.20 -12.85 -7.46
C ALA A 144 1.58 -13.96 -8.44
N SER A 145 0.83 -15.06 -8.39
CA SER A 145 0.78 -16.06 -9.45
C SER A 145 -0.18 -15.59 -10.54
N LEU A 146 0.17 -15.81 -11.79
CA LEU A 146 -0.64 -15.42 -12.94
C LEU A 146 -1.05 -16.70 -13.69
N ASP A 147 -2.35 -17.02 -13.72
CA ASP A 147 -2.84 -18.25 -14.35
C ASP A 147 -4.25 -18.11 -14.97
N PRO A 148 -4.37 -17.97 -16.31
CA PRO A 148 -3.28 -17.68 -17.24
C PRO A 148 -2.78 -16.23 -17.07
N PRO A 149 -1.53 -15.93 -17.43
CA PRO A 149 -1.06 -14.55 -17.53
C PRO A 149 -1.94 -13.74 -18.50
N PRO A 150 -2.20 -12.45 -18.21
CA PRO A 150 -2.99 -11.62 -19.09
C PRO A 150 -2.29 -11.49 -20.46
N PRO A 151 -3.03 -11.60 -21.59
CA PRO A 151 -2.46 -11.51 -22.94
C PRO A 151 -2.00 -10.10 -23.32
N ASP A 152 -2.41 -9.10 -22.54
CA ASP A 152 -2.21 -7.68 -22.70
C ASP A 152 -1.66 -7.05 -21.42
N ARG A 153 -1.16 -5.82 -21.53
CA ARG A 153 -0.70 -5.05 -20.37
C ARG A 153 -1.90 -4.50 -19.60
N VAL A 154 -1.94 -4.73 -18.30
CA VAL A 154 -2.96 -4.18 -17.39
C VAL A 154 -2.31 -3.16 -16.46
N ASP A 155 -2.85 -1.93 -16.43
CA ASP A 155 -2.41 -0.92 -15.47
C ASP A 155 -3.22 -1.03 -14.17
N LEU A 156 -2.50 -1.02 -13.05
CA LEU A 156 -3.03 -1.19 -11.71
C LEU A 156 -2.74 0.05 -10.85
N GLN A 157 -3.61 0.29 -9.88
CA GLN A 157 -3.41 1.24 -8.80
C GLN A 157 -3.62 0.54 -7.47
N LEU A 158 -2.70 0.76 -6.55
CA LEU A 158 -2.73 0.27 -5.19
C LEU A 158 -2.85 1.48 -4.25
N ASP A 159 -3.95 1.55 -3.52
CA ASP A 159 -4.17 2.55 -2.48
C ASP A 159 -3.99 1.90 -1.11
N ILE A 160 -3.01 2.39 -0.34
CA ILE A 160 -2.69 1.91 1.00
C ILE A 160 -3.08 3.02 1.98
N LYS A 161 -4.13 2.79 2.78
CA LYS A 161 -4.53 3.70 3.85
C LYS A 161 -3.81 3.34 5.13
N LEU A 162 -3.11 4.32 5.70
CA LEU A 162 -2.45 4.22 6.98
C LEU A 162 -3.20 5.03 8.03
N ARG A 163 -3.18 4.52 9.25
CA ARG A 163 -3.54 5.25 10.45
C ARG A 163 -2.30 5.33 11.33
N VAL A 164 -2.00 6.52 11.78
CA VAL A 164 -0.86 6.86 12.64
C VAL A 164 -1.43 7.49 13.89
N ASP A 165 -1.14 6.88 15.03
CA ASP A 165 -1.48 7.42 16.34
C ASP A 165 -0.22 8.12 16.87
N VAL A 166 -0.32 9.42 17.15
CA VAL A 166 0.79 10.28 17.58
C VAL A 166 0.55 10.69 19.03
N ASN A 167 1.61 10.64 19.84
CA ASN A 167 1.57 11.19 21.18
C ASN A 167 1.65 12.72 21.09
N ALA A 168 0.51 13.39 21.21
CA ALA A 168 0.48 14.85 21.32
C ALA A 168 0.91 15.24 22.74
N ILE A 169 2.07 15.88 22.87
CA ILE A 169 2.58 16.44 24.14
C ILE A 169 1.76 17.68 24.52
#